data_AF-A0A920S9J9-F1
#
_entry.id   AF-A0A920S9J9-F1
#
_cell.length_a   1.000
_cell.length_b   1.000
_cell.length_c   1.000
_cell.angle_alpha   90.00
_cell.angle_beta   90.00
_cell.angle_gamma   90.00
#
_symmetry.space_group_name_H-M   'P 1'
#
loop_
_entity.id
_entity.type
_entity.pdbx_description
1 polymer ?
#
loop_
_entity_poly.entity_id
_entity_poly.type
_entity_poly.pdbx_seq_one_letter_code
_entity_poly.pdbx_strand_id
1 'polypeptide(L)' 'MAIDQQTRRRTTKTGLTALDRTRACPGYTLYAPMSGPGDVYLLNLDGEKVHHWSMSDPPGLYGYLLPNGNLF' A
#
# COMPACT_ATOMS: atom_id res chain seq x y z
N MET A 1 -19.18 6.59 0.94
CA MET A 1 -18.77 7.99 1.17
C MET A 1 -18.55 8.67 -0.16
N ALA A 2 -18.95 9.93 -0.31
CA ALA A 2 -18.63 10.71 -1.51
C ALA A 2 -17.14 11.09 -1.51
N ILE A 3 -16.48 10.98 -2.67
CA ILE A 3 -15.09 11.37 -2.84
C ILE A 3 -14.98 12.89 -2.78
N ASP A 4 -14.15 13.41 -1.88
CA ASP A 4 -13.80 14.84 -1.86
C ASP A 4 -13.09 15.20 -3.17
N GLN A 5 -13.63 16.17 -3.91
CA GLN A 5 -13.08 16.59 -5.20
C GLN A 5 -11.89 17.54 -5.05
N GLN A 6 -11.64 18.09 -3.85
CA GLN A 6 -10.51 18.98 -3.63
C GLN A 6 -9.24 18.18 -3.32
N THR A 7 -8.40 17.97 -4.34
CA THR A 7 -7.16 17.18 -4.23
C THR A 7 -6.29 17.58 -3.04
N ARG A 8 -6.08 18.87 -2.80
CA ARG A 8 -5.23 19.36 -1.69
C ARG A 8 -5.75 18.92 -0.31
N ARG A 9 -7.08 18.84 -0.11
CA ARG A 9 -7.66 18.38 1.17
C ARG A 9 -7.50 16.87 1.38
N ARG A 10 -7.48 16.09 0.29
CA ARG A 10 -7.22 14.66 0.33
C ARG A 10 -5.75 14.37 0.63
N THR A 11 -4.83 14.98 -0.12
CA THR A 11 -3.39 14.65 -0.05
C THR A 11 -2.72 15.07 1.26
N THR A 12 -3.35 15.91 2.08
CA THR A 12 -2.86 16.27 3.42
C THR A 12 -3.22 15.25 4.50
N LYS A 13 -4.09 14.28 4.20
CA LYS A 13 -4.49 13.23 5.14
C LYS A 13 -3.69 11.95 4.89
N THR A 14 -3.60 11.10 5.89
CA THR A 14 -3.00 9.76 5.80
C THR A 14 -4.07 8.68 5.58
N GLY A 15 -3.64 7.50 5.13
CA GLY A 15 -4.54 6.37 4.84
C GLY A 15 -5.30 6.52 3.51
N LEU A 16 -6.36 5.73 3.34
CA LEU A 16 -7.22 5.81 2.16
C LEU A 16 -8.08 7.08 2.21
N THR A 17 -7.85 8.00 1.27
CA THR A 17 -8.53 9.30 1.24
C THR A 17 -9.62 9.40 0.16
N ALA A 18 -9.60 8.49 -0.82
CA ALA A 18 -10.61 8.34 -1.86
C ALA A 18 -10.52 6.94 -2.50
N LEU A 19 -11.66 6.33 -2.81
CA LEU A 19 -11.75 5.07 -3.54
C LEU A 19 -12.91 5.12 -4.52
N ASP A 20 -12.61 5.02 -5.82
CA ASP A 20 -13.59 4.80 -6.87
C ASP A 20 -13.42 3.37 -7.40
N ARG A 21 -14.30 2.46 -6.97
CA ARG A 21 -14.20 1.03 -7.30
C ARG A 21 -14.36 0.73 -8.79
N THR A 22 -15.00 1.63 -9.54
CA THR A 22 -15.19 1.45 -10.99
C THR A 22 -13.95 1.84 -11.79
N ARG A 23 -13.06 2.63 -11.18
CA ARG A 23 -11.81 3.11 -11.81
C ARG A 23 -10.54 2.55 -11.18
N ALA A 24 -10.62 2.02 -9.97
CA ALA A 24 -9.48 1.41 -9.28
C ALA A 24 -9.11 0.07 -9.93
N CYS A 25 -7.80 -0.21 -10.02
CA CYS A 25 -7.32 -1.54 -10.39
C CYS A 25 -7.66 -2.52 -9.25
N PRO A 26 -8.34 -3.65 -9.53
CA PRO A 26 -8.63 -4.64 -8.49
C PRO A 26 -7.35 -5.31 -7.97
N GLY A 27 -7.37 -5.71 -6.70
CA GLY A 27 -6.28 -6.47 -6.08
C GLY A 27 -5.69 -5.78 -4.87
N TYR A 28 -4.38 -5.96 -4.70
CA TYR A 28 -3.62 -5.50 -3.54
C TYR A 28 -2.51 -4.54 -3.95
N THR A 29 -2.21 -3.61 -3.05
CA THR A 29 -1.03 -2.73 -3.18
C THR A 29 0.06 -3.22 -2.24
N LEU A 30 1.19 -3.64 -2.80
CA LEU A 30 2.40 -3.95 -2.06
C LEU A 30 3.28 -2.70 -2.05
N TYR A 31 3.70 -2.25 -0.87
CA TYR A 31 4.66 -1.16 -0.76
C TYR A 31 5.58 -1.31 0.44
N ALA A 32 6.72 -0.65 0.32
CA ALA A 32 7.84 -0.68 1.24
C ALA A 32 8.22 0.79 1.54
N PRO A 33 8.12 1.27 2.79
CA PRO A 33 8.65 2.58 3.15
C PRO A 33 10.16 2.62 2.87
N MET A 34 10.60 3.66 2.19
CA MET A 34 12.01 3.84 1.82
C MET A 34 12.92 4.02 3.05
N SER A 35 12.38 4.56 4.14
CA SER A 35 13.05 4.66 5.44
C SER A 35 12.30 3.81 6.46
N GLY A 36 13.03 3.07 7.28
CA GLY A 36 12.45 2.24 8.33
C GLY A 36 13.25 0.95 8.56
N PRO A 37 12.79 0.09 9.48
CA PRO A 37 13.51 -1.10 9.90
C PRO A 37 13.34 -2.31 8.97
N GLY A 38 12.76 -2.14 7.78
CA GLY A 38 12.48 -3.26 6.87
C GLY A 38 11.01 -3.67 6.77
N ASP A 39 10.06 -2.79 7.07
CA ASP A 39 8.64 -3.13 6.96
C ASP A 39 8.15 -3.15 5.52
N VAL A 40 7.39 -4.19 5.16
CA VAL A 40 6.70 -4.25 3.86
C VAL A 40 5.23 -4.60 4.08
N TYR A 41 4.35 -3.83 3.46
CA TYR A 41 2.91 -3.89 3.69
C TYR A 41 2.16 -4.30 2.44
N LEU A 42 1.18 -5.17 2.61
CA LEU A 42 0.17 -5.46 1.61
C LEU A 42 -1.16 -4.86 2.06
N LEU A 43 -1.73 -3.97 1.24
CA LEU A 43 -3.02 -3.33 1.49
C LEU A 43 -4.08 -3.85 0.53
N ASN A 44 -5.30 -4.04 1.01
CA ASN A 44 -6.47 -4.19 0.15
C ASN A 44 -6.95 -2.82 -0.38
N LEU A 45 -7.94 -2.83 -1.27
CA LEU A 45 -8.51 -1.60 -1.84
C LEU A 45 -9.17 -0.68 -0.82
N ASP A 46 -9.63 -1.23 0.31
CA ASP A 46 -10.21 -0.47 1.42
C ASP A 46 -9.13 0.21 2.29
N GLY A 47 -7.85 0.06 1.93
CA GLY A 47 -6.73 0.65 2.65
C GLY A 47 -6.37 -0.10 3.93
N GLU A 48 -6.91 -1.30 4.11
CA GLU A 48 -6.65 -2.15 5.26
C GLU A 48 -5.40 -2.99 5.01
N LYS A 49 -4.56 -3.09 6.04
CA LYS A 49 -3.38 -3.96 6.03
C LYS A 49 -3.83 -5.41 6.11
N VAL A 50 -3.66 -6.15 5.02
CA VAL A 50 -4.00 -7.58 4.95
C VAL A 50 -2.82 -8.49 5.23
N HIS A 51 -1.58 -8.02 5.00
CA HIS A 51 -0.37 -8.75 5.32
C HIS A 51 0.79 -7.80 5.61
N HIS A 52 1.77 -8.28 6.38
CA HIS A 52 2.98 -7.55 6.77
C HIS A 52 4.17 -8.51 6.82
N TRP A 53 5.26 -8.09 6.18
CA TRP A 53 6.57 -8.72 6.35
C TRP A 53 7.46 -7.77 7.14
N SER A 54 8.07 -8.30 8.21
CA SER A 54 9.16 -7.63 8.93
C SER A 54 10.47 -8.20 8.39
N MET A 55 11.12 -7.44 7.52
CA MET A 55 12.42 -7.79 6.95
C MET A 55 13.54 -7.39 7.93
N SER A 56 14.69 -8.06 7.84
CA SER A 56 15.85 -7.73 8.66
C SER A 56 16.50 -6.41 8.28
N ASP A 57 16.33 -5.99 7.02
CA ASP A 57 16.95 -4.81 6.43
C ASP A 57 15.92 -4.01 5.63
N PRO A 58 16.15 -2.69 5.45
CA PRO A 58 15.30 -1.88 4.58
C PRO A 58 15.20 -2.51 3.18
N PRO A 59 13.99 -2.61 2.61
CA PRO A 59 13.82 -3.04 1.23
C PRO A 59 14.64 -2.13 0.32
N GLY A 60 15.38 -2.74 -0.60
CA GLY A 60 16.17 -2.00 -1.59
C GLY A 60 15.29 -1.25 -2.60
N LEU A 61 15.81 -1.02 -3.80
CA LEU A 61 15.06 -0.31 -4.85
C LEU A 61 13.92 -1.15 -5.47
N TYR A 62 13.84 -2.44 -5.17
CA TYR A 62 12.84 -3.36 -5.70
C TYR A 62 12.47 -4.40 -4.65
N GLY A 63 11.24 -4.91 -4.78
CA GLY A 63 10.75 -6.08 -4.06
C GLY A 63 9.80 -6.85 -4.97
N TYR A 64 9.79 -8.17 -4.87
CA TYR A 64 9.00 -9.06 -5.72
C TYR A 64 8.21 -10.05 -4.87
N LEU A 65 6.89 -10.04 -5.02
CA LEU A 65 6.02 -11.05 -4.42
C LEU A 65 5.98 -12.28 -5.34
N LEU A 66 6.56 -13.36 -4.87
CA LEU A 66 6.58 -14.63 -5.57
C LEU A 66 5.18 -15.28 -5.58
N PRO A 67 4.87 -16.15 -6.56
CA PRO A 67 3.57 -16.84 -6.62
C PRO A 67 3.24 -17.68 -5.38
N ASN A 68 4.24 -18.08 -4.59
CA ASN A 68 4.07 -18.82 -3.34
C ASN A 68 3.78 -17.91 -2.12
N GLY A 69 3.69 -16.58 -2.31
CA GLY A 69 3.44 -15.62 -1.25
C GLY A 69 4.67 -15.13 -0.49
N ASN A 70 5.88 -15.57 -0.87
CA ASN A 70 7.12 -15.07 -0.27
C ASN A 70 7.56 -13.76 -0.93
N LEU A 71 8.15 -12.87 -0.14
CA LEU A 71 8.72 -11.61 -0.60
C LEU A 71 10.24 -11.74 -0.81
N PHE A 72 10.74 -11.29 -1.97
CA PHE A 72 12.16 -11.21 -2.33
C PHE A 72 12.59 -9.77 -2.56
#